data_AF-A0A2K8QKE1-F1
#
_entry.id   AF-A0A2K8QKE1-F1
#
_cell.length_a   1.000
_cell.length_b   1.000
_cell.length_c   1.000
_cell.angle_alpha   90.00
_cell.angle_beta   90.00
_cell.angle_gamma   90.00
#
_symmetry.space_group_name_H-M   'P 1'
#
loop_
_entity.id
_entity.type
_entity.pdbx_description
1 polymer ?
#
loop_
_entity_poly.entity_id
_entity_poly.type
_entity_poly.pdbx_seq_one_letter_code
_entity_poly.pdbx_strand_id
1 'polypeptide(L)' 'MPKSDWDYVNTSQDYELNDLLSKYGYRETAANRKLLKDNLPANTKHGDVAKLIHNIRGLEKK' A
#
# COMPACT_ATOMS: atom_id res chain seq x y z
N MET A 1 -11.44 -5.08 -23.45
CA MET A 1 -11.81 -5.25 -22.02
C MET A 1 -11.39 -3.99 -21.30
N PRO A 2 -12.27 -3.34 -20.52
CA PRO A 2 -11.83 -2.22 -19.68
C PRO A 2 -10.72 -2.76 -18.77
N LYS A 3 -9.61 -2.02 -18.62
CA LYS A 3 -8.57 -2.37 -17.65
C LYS A 3 -9.26 -2.55 -16.31
N SER A 4 -9.19 -3.75 -15.76
CA SER A 4 -9.82 -4.07 -14.48
C SER A 4 -9.06 -3.28 -13.43
N ASP A 5 -9.68 -2.25 -12.84
CA ASP A 5 -9.07 -1.45 -11.76
C ASP A 5 -8.69 -2.34 -10.55
N TRP A 6 -9.24 -3.56 -10.49
CA TRP A 6 -8.91 -4.64 -9.57
C TRP A 6 -7.44 -5.05 -9.52
N ASP A 7 -6.64 -4.72 -10.54
CA ASP A 7 -5.20 -5.03 -10.53
C ASP A 7 -4.37 -4.01 -9.72
N TYR A 8 -4.96 -2.86 -9.37
CA TYR A 8 -4.27 -1.70 -8.84
C TYR A 8 -4.66 -1.39 -7.40
N VAL A 9 -3.69 -0.90 -6.64
CA VAL A 9 -3.92 -0.45 -5.26
C VAL A 9 -4.77 0.82 -5.24
N ASN A 10 -5.90 0.76 -4.53
CA ASN A 10 -6.71 1.93 -4.23
C ASN A 10 -6.19 2.66 -3.00
N THR A 11 -5.29 3.61 -3.20
CA THR A 11 -4.74 4.46 -2.13
C THR A 11 -5.76 5.41 -1.51
N SER A 12 -6.95 5.56 -2.09
CA SER A 12 -8.03 6.39 -1.52
C SER A 12 -8.79 5.66 -0.40
N GLN A 13 -8.64 4.34 -0.29
CA GLN A 13 -9.37 3.51 0.65
C GLN A 13 -8.46 3.04 1.79
N ASP A 14 -8.71 3.56 2.99
CA ASP A 14 -7.90 3.26 4.16
C ASP A 14 -7.88 1.77 4.54
N TYR A 15 -8.98 1.04 4.29
CA TYR A 15 -9.04 -0.39 4.57
C TYR A 15 -8.09 -1.20 3.69
N GLU A 16 -7.90 -0.79 2.43
CA GLU A 16 -6.99 -1.47 1.51
C GLU A 16 -5.52 -1.20 1.88
N LEU A 17 -5.22 0.03 2.31
CA LEU A 17 -3.90 0.36 2.87
C LEU A 17 -3.61 -0.44 4.14
N ASN A 18 -4.60 -0.61 5.02
CA ASN A 18 -4.44 -1.44 6.21
C ASN A 18 -4.21 -2.92 5.84
N ASP A 19 -4.94 -3.46 4.85
CA ASP A 19 -4.72 -4.82 4.35
C ASP A 19 -3.28 -5.00 3.85
N LEU A 20 -2.76 -4.06 3.07
CA LEU A 20 -1.37 -4.08 2.63
C LEU A 20 -0.40 -4.03 3.81
N LEU A 21 -0.60 -3.13 4.77
CA LEU A 21 0.26 -3.03 5.95
C LEU A 21 0.26 -4.35 6.74
N SER A 22 -0.90 -4.92 7.00
CA SER A 22 -1.04 -6.19 7.74
C SER A 22 -0.38 -7.33 6.99
N LYS A 23 -0.63 -7.44 5.67
CA LYS A 23 -0.08 -8.47 4.78
C LYS A 23 1.44 -8.49 4.76
N TYR A 24 2.08 -7.33 4.88
CA TYR A 24 3.54 -7.19 4.85
C TYR A 24 4.17 -6.97 6.24
N GLY A 25 3.40 -7.14 7.33
CA GLY A 25 3.92 -7.13 8.70
C GLY A 25 4.18 -5.74 9.29
N TYR A 26 3.47 -4.72 8.81
CA TYR A 26 3.53 -3.35 9.32
C TYR A 26 2.30 -3.02 10.17
N ARG A 27 2.43 -2.02 11.06
CA ARG A 27 1.33 -1.56 11.90
C ARG A 27 0.30 -0.77 11.09
N GLU A 28 -0.97 -0.96 11.40
CA GLU A 28 -2.11 -0.32 10.71
C GLU A 28 -2.39 1.09 11.26
N THR A 29 -1.35 1.92 11.36
CA THR A 29 -1.44 3.28 11.91
C THR A 29 -1.76 4.31 10.82
N ALA A 30 -2.34 5.45 11.22
CA ALA A 30 -2.57 6.56 10.30
C ALA A 30 -1.26 7.09 9.69
N ALA A 31 -0.16 7.05 10.46
CA ALA A 31 1.17 7.42 9.99
C ALA A 31 1.67 6.49 8.87
N ASN A 32 1.56 5.17 9.06
CA ASN A 32 1.94 4.19 8.05
C ASN A 32 1.05 4.27 6.79
N ARG A 33 -0.27 4.47 6.95
CA ARG A 33 -1.17 4.72 5.80
C ARG A 33 -0.77 5.96 5.02
N LYS A 34 -0.42 7.06 5.71
CA LYS A 34 0.06 8.28 5.07
C LYS A 34 1.35 8.02 4.30
N LEU A 35 2.31 7.29 4.88
CA LEU A 35 3.54 6.90 4.19
C LEU A 35 3.26 6.08 2.92
N LEU A 36 2.27 5.18 2.93
CA LEU A 36 1.85 4.46 1.72
C LEU A 36 1.28 5.41 0.66
N LYS A 37 0.38 6.34 1.03
CA LYS A 37 -0.20 7.30 0.09
C LYS A 37 0.86 8.22 -0.53
N ASP A 38 1.84 8.64 0.27
CA ASP A 38 2.87 9.59 -0.16
C ASP A 38 3.97 8.92 -1.02
N ASN A 39 4.19 7.60 -0.89
CA ASN A 39 5.30 6.90 -1.54
C ASN A 39 4.88 5.84 -2.58
N LEU A 40 3.63 5.39 -2.59
CA LEU A 40 3.15 4.48 -3.64
C LEU A 40 2.86 5.28 -4.91
N PRO A 41 3.48 4.93 -6.06
CA PRO A 41 3.13 5.53 -7.33
C PRO A 41 1.65 5.35 -7.67
N ALA A 42 1.06 6.34 -8.34
CA ALA A 42 -0.25 6.17 -8.96
C ALA A 42 -0.21 4.96 -9.92
N ASN A 43 -1.29 4.17 -9.93
CA ASN A 43 -1.37 2.93 -10.70
C ASN A 43 -0.35 1.84 -10.27
N THR A 44 0.01 1.80 -8.98
CA THR A 44 0.75 0.65 -8.44
C THR A 44 -0.10 -0.60 -8.55
N LYS A 45 0.43 -1.65 -9.17
CA LYS A 45 -0.23 -2.97 -9.21
C LYS A 45 -0.03 -3.72 -7.91
N HIS A 46 -1.01 -4.51 -7.50
CA HIS A 46 -0.90 -5.36 -6.31
C HIS A 46 0.34 -6.28 -6.33
N GLY A 47 0.72 -6.79 -7.51
CA GLY A 47 1.90 -7.63 -7.69
C GLY A 47 3.24 -6.92 -7.46
N ASP A 48 3.30 -5.60 -7.62
CA ASP A 48 4.52 -4.80 -7.43
C ASP A 48 4.64 -4.22 -6.02
N VAL A 49 3.55 -4.22 -5.23
CA VAL A 49 3.54 -3.64 -3.87
C VAL A 49 4.62 -4.23 -2.98
N ALA A 50 4.84 -5.54 -3.03
CA ALA A 50 5.85 -6.21 -2.21
C ALA A 50 7.25 -5.60 -2.39
N LYS A 51 7.60 -5.23 -3.63
CA LYS A 51 8.90 -4.61 -3.94
C LYS A 51 8.96 -3.15 -3.47
N LEU A 52 7.83 -2.45 -3.47
CA LEU A 52 7.76 -1.04 -3.12
C LEU A 52 7.69 -0.83 -1.61
N ILE A 53 6.81 -1.55 -0.92
CA ILE A 53 6.51 -1.32 0.49
C ILE A 53 7.73 -1.52 1.40
N HIS A 54 8.59 -2.50 1.10
CA HIS A 54 9.81 -2.74 1.86
C HIS A 54 10.87 -1.63 1.71
N ASN A 55 10.75 -0.80 0.67
CA ASN A 55 11.66 0.32 0.42
C ASN A 55 11.14 1.64 1.05
N ILE A 56 9.91 1.68 1.55
CA ILE A 56 9.35 2.87 2.21
C ILE A 56 9.99 3.00 3.60
N ARG A 57 10.82 4.02 3.77
CA ARG A 57 11.47 4.33 5.05
C ARG A 57 10.45 4.88 6.04
N GLY A 58 10.60 4.49 7.31
CA GLY A 58 9.77 4.98 8.41
C GLY A 58 8.50 4.17 8.67
N LEU A 59 8.21 3.13 7.88
CA LEU A 59 7.12 2.21 8.21
C LEU A 59 7.41 1.45 9.51
N GLU A 60 6.49 1.58 10.46
CA GLU A 60 6.58 0.85 11.73
C GLU A 60 6.17 -0.61 11.54
N LYS A 61 7.06 -1.53 11.91
CA LYS A 61 6.77 -2.98 11.91
C LYS A 61 5.86 -3.35 13.09
N LYS A 62 5.06 -4.40 12.88
CA LYS A 62 4.13 -4.91 13.90
C LYS A 62 4.88 -5.34 15.16
#